data_AF-A0A958IG74-F1
#
_entry.id   AF-A0A958IG74-F1
#
_cell.length_a   1.000
_cell.length_b   1.000
_cell.length_c   1.000
_cell.angle_alpha   90.00
_cell.angle_beta   90.00
_cell.angle_gamma   90.00
#
_symmetry.space_group_name_H-M   'P 1'
#
loop_
_entity.id
_entity.type
_entity.pdbx_description
1 polymer ?
#
loop_
_entity_poly.entity_id
_entity_poly.type
_entity_poly.pdbx_seq_one_letter_code
_entity_poly.pdbx_strand_id
1 'polypeptide(L)' 'MKVTALISDDLVNKVKQLTNGKNITDSLTIALNEWVSMKEIETLNYSIKEDPVEFLDDFTAENVRKLSRQ' A
#
# COMPACT_ATOMS: atom_id res chain seq x y z
N MET A 1 -1.98 4.04 24.36
CA MET A 1 -0.79 4.80 24.80
C MET A 1 -1.01 6.28 24.47
N LYS A 2 -0.67 7.24 25.35
CA LYS A 2 -0.82 8.68 25.09
C LYS A 2 0.50 9.21 24.53
N VAL A 3 0.45 9.86 23.37
CA VAL A 3 1.61 10.47 22.70
C VAL A 3 1.31 11.96 22.52
N THR A 4 2.31 12.82 22.70
CA THR A 4 2.20 14.28 22.52
C THR A 4 3.22 14.70 21.46
N ALA A 5 2.80 15.47 20.48
CA ALA A 5 3.64 15.97 19.39
C ALA A 5 3.25 17.40 19.04
N LEU A 6 4.22 18.18 18.56
CA LEU A 6 3.98 19.51 18.00
C LEU A 6 3.76 19.37 16.50
N ILE A 7 2.59 19.77 16.01
CA ILE A 7 2.16 19.65 14.61
C ILE A 7 1.47 20.97 14.24
N SER A 8 1.67 21.44 13.01
CA SER A 8 0.99 22.65 12.52
C SER A 8 -0.53 22.46 12.44
N ASP A 9 -1.29 23.44 12.89
CA ASP A 9 -2.77 23.41 12.86
C ASP A 9 -3.32 23.24 11.44
N ASP A 10 -2.67 23.84 10.43
CA ASP A 10 -3.08 23.71 9.03
C ASP A 10 -3.05 22.25 8.56
N LEU A 11 -1.99 21.51 8.93
CA LEU A 11 -1.86 20.09 8.62
C LEU A 11 -2.91 19.27 9.36
N VAL A 12 -3.12 19.55 10.64
CA VAL A 12 -4.15 18.90 11.48
C VAL A 12 -5.53 19.07 10.84
N ASN A 13 -5.88 20.28 10.41
CA ASN A 13 -7.16 20.57 9.76
C ASN A 13 -7.29 19.85 8.42
N LYS A 14 -6.23 19.85 7.61
CA LYS A 14 -6.21 19.16 6.31
C LYS A 14 -6.38 17.66 6.46
N VAL A 15 -5.68 17.04 7.41
CA VAL A 15 -5.81 15.60 7.68
C VAL A 15 -7.23 15.26 8.11
N LYS A 16 -7.82 16.03 9.04
CA LYS A 16 -9.22 15.81 9.47
C LYS A 16 -10.22 15.91 8.31
N GLN A 17 -10.00 16.86 7.38
CA GLN A 17 -10.85 17.02 6.20
C GLN A 17 -10.70 15.87 5.19
N LEU A 18 -9.49 15.33 5.04
CA LEU A 18 -9.23 14.25 4.07
C LEU A 18 -9.69 12.89 4.57
N THR A 19 -9.53 12.60 5.86
CA THR A 19 -9.83 11.27 6.41
C THR A 19 -11.26 11.13 6.92
N ASN A 20 -12.02 12.23 7.03
CA ASN A 20 -13.36 12.27 7.66
C ASN A 20 -13.42 11.57 9.04
N GLY A 21 -12.31 11.61 9.79
CA GLY A 21 -12.21 10.92 11.07
C GLY A 21 -13.07 11.58 12.15
N LYS A 22 -13.56 10.78 13.10
CA LYS A 22 -14.46 11.28 14.18
C LYS A 22 -13.76 12.27 15.11
N ASN A 23 -12.45 12.15 15.25
CA ASN A 23 -11.60 13.04 16.03
C ASN A 23 -10.19 13.09 15.42
N ILE A 24 -9.29 13.90 16.00
CA ILE A 24 -7.93 14.04 15.48
C ILE A 24 -7.12 12.74 15.57
N THR A 25 -7.27 11.98 16.66
CA THR A 25 -6.56 10.71 16.83
C THR A 25 -6.96 9.70 15.76
N ASP A 26 -8.25 9.57 15.50
CA ASP A 26 -8.82 8.72 14.45
C ASP A 26 -8.31 9.16 13.06
N SER A 27 -8.36 10.47 12.79
CA SER A 27 -7.88 11.03 11.53
C SER A 27 -6.39 10.76 11.29
N LEU A 28 -5.55 10.96 12.31
CA LEU A 28 -4.11 10.65 12.23
C LEU A 28 -3.87 9.14 12.08
N THR A 29 -4.66 8.30 12.74
CA THR A 29 -4.52 6.84 12.63
C THR A 29 -4.80 6.37 11.21
N ILE A 30 -5.87 6.88 10.58
CA ILE A 30 -6.20 6.58 9.19
C ILE A 30 -5.05 7.04 8.26
N ALA A 31 -4.63 8.30 8.38
CA ALA A 31 -3.60 8.87 7.52
C ALA A 31 -2.24 8.15 7.65
N LEU A 32 -1.86 7.76 8.87
CA LEU A 32 -0.61 7.02 9.10
C LEU A 32 -0.67 5.60 8.55
N ASN A 33 -1.80 4.90 8.71
CA ASN A 33 -1.97 3.56 8.13
C ASN A 33 -1.91 3.61 6.61
N GLU A 34 -2.60 4.57 5.98
CA GLU A 34 -2.53 4.77 4.52
C GLU A 34 -1.10 5.07 4.05
N TRP A 35 -0.37 5.91 4.79
CA TRP A 35 1.03 6.21 4.49
C TRP A 35 1.92 4.95 4.58
N VAL A 36 1.74 4.13 5.62
CA VAL A 36 2.48 2.86 5.76
C VAL A 36 2.18 1.94 4.59
N SER A 37 0.90 1.71 4.26
CA SER A 37 0.51 0.87 3.13
C SER A 37 1.09 1.38 1.80
N MET A 38 1.15 2.69 1.61
CA MET A 38 1.77 3.27 0.41
C MET A 38 3.28 2.98 0.36
N LYS A 39 3.99 3.03 1.50
CA LYS A 39 5.41 2.66 1.57
C LYS A 39 5.66 1.18 1.35
N GLU A 40 4.77 0.32 1.80
CA GLU A 40 4.83 -1.12 1.51
C GLU A 40 4.66 -1.39 0.02
N ILE A 41 3.70 -0.72 -0.64
CA ILE A 41 3.50 -0.82 -2.10
C ILE A 41 4.71 -0.30 -2.88
N GLU A 42 5.26 0.85 -2.49
CA GLU A 42 6.50 1.38 -3.11
C GLU A 42 7.64 0.34 -3.01
N THR A 43 7.84 -0.24 -1.83
CA THR A 43 8.87 -1.25 -1.58
C THR A 43 8.65 -2.51 -2.43
N LEU A 44 7.39 -2.98 -2.51
CA LEU A 44 7.03 -4.12 -3.35
C LEU A 44 7.32 -3.85 -4.83
N ASN A 45 6.98 -2.65 -5.32
CA ASN A 45 7.25 -2.26 -6.70
C ASN A 45 8.75 -2.21 -7.01
N TYR A 46 9.58 -1.78 -6.05
CA TYR A 46 11.04 -1.86 -6.21
C TYR A 46 11.52 -3.30 -6.32
N SER A 47 11.03 -4.20 -5.45
CA SER A 47 11.37 -5.62 -5.49
C SER A 47 10.98 -6.29 -6.81
N ILE A 48 9.75 -6.05 -7.29
CA ILE A 48 9.26 -6.56 -8.59
C ILE A 48 10.07 -5.99 -9.76
N LYS A 49 10.60 -4.76 -9.64
CA LYS A 49 11.44 -4.17 -10.68
C LYS A 49 12.83 -4.82 -10.75
N GLU A 50 13.37 -5.23 -9.60
CA GLU A 50 14.67 -5.92 -9.53
C GLU A 50 14.57 -7.36 -10.03
N ASP A 51 13.49 -8.05 -9.68
CA ASP A 51 13.19 -9.42 -10.09
C ASP A 51 11.76 -9.51 -10.63
N PRO A 52 11.55 -9.19 -11.93
CA PRO A 52 10.23 -9.21 -12.52
C PRO A 52 9.66 -10.62 -12.55
N VAL A 53 8.35 -10.72 -12.33
CA VAL A 53 7.65 -11.99 -12.54
C VAL A 53 7.61 -12.27 -14.03
N GLU A 54 8.45 -13.20 -14.46
CA GLU A 54 8.49 -13.67 -15.83
C GLU A 54 7.59 -14.90 -16.03
N PHE A 55 7.03 -15.01 -17.23
CA PHE A 55 6.44 -16.27 -17.63
C PHE A 55 7.56 -17.29 -17.86
N LEU A 56 7.27 -18.57 -17.67
CA LEU A 56 8.19 -19.64 -18.07
C LEU A 56 8.60 -19.44 -19.55
N ASP A 57 9.86 -19.72 -19.88
CA ASP A 57 10.42 -19.49 -21.22
C ASP A 57 9.58 -20.11 -22.35
N ASP A 58 8.94 -21.26 -22.09
CA ASP A 58 8.08 -21.98 -23.02
C ASP A 58 6.57 -21.74 -22.78
N PHE A 59 6.19 -20.57 -22.25
CA PHE A 59 4.79 -20.23 -22.00
C PHE A 59 4.01 -20.18 -23.31
N THR A 60 3.22 -21.24 -23.55
CA THR A 60 2.31 -21.34 -24.68
C THR A 60 0.93 -21.78 -24.21
N ALA A 61 -0.12 -21.34 -24.92
CA ALA A 61 -1.49 -21.76 -24.64
C ALA A 61 -1.67 -23.29 -24.76
N GLU A 62 -0.82 -23.97 -25.55
CA GLU A 62 -0.81 -25.43 -25.65
C GLU A 62 -0.25 -26.08 -24.38
N ASN A 63 0.89 -25.59 -23.86
CA ASN A 63 1.54 -26.11 -22.66
C ASN A 63 0.65 -25.92 -21.41
N VAL A 64 0.01 -24.76 -21.26
CA VAL A 64 -0.92 -24.50 -20.15
C VAL A 64 -2.17 -25.40 -20.21
N ARG A 65 -2.72 -25.63 -21.41
CA ARG A 65 -3.88 -26.54 -21.59
C ARG A 65 -3.55 -28.00 -21.29
N LYS A 66 -2.32 -28.45 -21.57
CA LYS A 66 -1.86 -29.81 -21.21
C LYS A 66 -1.76 -29.96 -19.69
N LEU A 67 -1.21 -28.96 -18.99
CA LEU A 67 -1.09 -28.96 -17.53
C LEU A 67 -2.46 -29.00 -16.82
N SER A 68 -3.42 -28.19 -17.31
CA SER A 68 -4.76 -28.09 -16.72
C SER A 68 -5.66 -29.33 -16.94
N ARG A 69 -5.24 -30.28 -17.77
CA ARG A 69 -6.01 -31.49 -18.11
C ARG A 69 -5.45 -32.77 -17.47
N GLN A 70 -4.37 -32.68 -16.69
CA GLN A 70 -3.95 -33.72 -15.74
C GLN A 70 -4.77 -33.62 -14.45
#